data_AF-A0A841DJN8-F1
#
_entry.id   AF-A0A841DJN8-F1
#
_cell.length_a   1.000
_cell.length_b   1.000
_cell.length_c   1.000
_cell.angle_alpha   90.00
_cell.angle_beta   90.00
_cell.angle_gamma   90.00
#
_symmetry.space_group_name_H-M   'P 1'
#
loop_
_entity.id
_entity.type
_entity.pdbx_description
1 polymer ?
#
loop_
_entity_poly.entity_id
_entity_poly.type
_entity_poly.pdbx_seq_one_letter_code
_entity_poly.pdbx_strand_id
1 'polypeptide(L)' 'MSTEMSNTVRAEALALAPVSAAALLDRQTAESAILQTIDRHGGEAGCAAALAQEFGEHPELVCERMRWASSVVGLLYG' A
#
# COMPACT_ATOMS: atom_id res chain seq x y z
N MET A 1 -21.46 -5.75 2.56
CA MET A 1 -20.81 -5.61 3.88
C MET A 1 -19.51 -4.89 3.64
N SER A 2 -19.41 -3.61 4.00
CA SER A 2 -18.16 -2.87 3.89
C SER A 2 -17.24 -3.38 4.98
N THR A 3 -16.38 -4.35 4.65
CA THR A 3 -15.33 -4.81 5.55
C THR A 3 -14.43 -3.61 5.81
N GLU A 4 -14.25 -3.24 7.07
CA GLU A 4 -13.29 -2.20 7.43
C GLU A 4 -11.91 -2.66 6.96
N MET A 5 -11.35 -2.00 5.94
CA MET A 5 -10.04 -2.34 5.41
C MET A 5 -9.00 -2.17 6.52
N SER A 6 -8.11 -3.15 6.70
CA SER A 6 -7.04 -3.08 7.70
C SER A 6 -5.95 -2.07 7.29
N ASN A 7 -5.26 -1.47 8.27
CA ASN A 7 -4.07 -0.65 8.00
C ASN A 7 -2.94 -1.46 7.34
N THR A 8 -2.87 -2.77 7.57
CA THR A 8 -1.94 -3.64 6.84
C THR A 8 -2.28 -3.66 5.35
N VAL A 9 -3.55 -3.88 4.99
CA VAL A 9 -4.01 -3.89 3.60
C VAL A 9 -3.78 -2.54 2.94
N ARG A 10 -4.07 -1.44 3.65
CA ARG A 10 -3.76 -0.08 3.16
C ARG A 10 -2.27 0.09 2.86
N ALA A 11 -1.41 -0.38 3.76
CA ALA A 11 0.04 -0.24 3.61
C ALA A 11 0.58 -1.10 2.45
N GLU A 12 0.10 -2.33 2.29
CA GLU A 12 0.47 -3.22 1.17
C GLU A 12 0.08 -2.60 -0.17
N ALA A 13 -1.16 -2.14 -0.30
CA ALA A 13 -1.64 -1.47 -1.51
C ALA A 13 -0.87 -0.18 -1.78
N LEU A 14 -0.62 0.64 -0.75
CA LEU A 14 0.11 1.90 -0.93
C LEU A 14 1.59 1.67 -1.29
N ALA A 15 2.22 0.61 -0.78
CA ALA A 15 3.60 0.26 -1.14
C ALA A 15 3.76 -0.10 -2.63
N LEU A 16 2.73 -0.72 -3.22
CA LEU A 16 2.66 -1.06 -4.65
C LEU A 16 2.17 0.09 -5.53
N ALA A 17 1.57 1.12 -4.94
CA ALA A 17 1.02 2.24 -5.69
C ALA A 17 2.14 3.04 -6.39
N PRO A 18 1.93 3.52 -7.63
CA PRO A 18 2.91 4.31 -8.38
C PRO A 18 2.95 5.77 -7.88
N VAL A 19 3.12 5.95 -6.58
CA VAL A 19 3.25 7.24 -5.90
C VAL A 19 4.67 7.42 -5.37
N SER A 20 5.16 8.65 -5.42
CA SER A 20 6.49 8.97 -4.90
C SER A 20 6.48 8.92 -3.37
N ALA A 21 7.49 8.26 -2.78
CA ALA A 21 7.68 8.27 -1.33
C ALA A 21 8.02 9.66 -0.78
N ALA A 22 8.46 10.59 -1.63
CA ALA A 22 8.72 11.98 -1.28
C ALA A 22 7.45 12.87 -1.32
N ALA A 23 6.33 12.36 -1.82
CA ALA A 23 5.08 13.12 -1.87
C ALA A 23 4.43 13.20 -0.49
N LEU A 24 3.92 14.38 -0.13
CA LEU A 24 3.02 14.55 0.99
C LEU A 24 1.62 14.14 0.53
N LEU A 25 1.15 13.00 1.03
CA LEU A 25 -0.18 12.48 0.72
C LEU A 25 -1.18 12.96 1.77
N ASP A 26 -2.28 13.54 1.31
CA ASP A 26 -3.48 13.68 2.13
C ASP A 26 -4.32 12.39 2.09
N ARG A 27 -5.34 12.35 2.95
CA ARG A 27 -6.19 11.16 3.11
C ARG A 27 -6.90 10.77 1.80
N GLN A 28 -7.40 11.75 1.05
CA GLN A 28 -8.15 11.50 -0.17
C GLN A 28 -7.26 10.93 -1.28
N THR A 29 -6.06 11.47 -1.43
CA THR A 29 -5.10 11.01 -2.43
C THR A 29 -4.57 9.63 -2.08
N ALA A 30 -4.28 9.38 -0.80
CA ALA A 30 -3.87 8.06 -0.33
C ALA A 30 -4.98 7.02 -0.55
N GLU A 31 -6.23 7.34 -0.22
CA GLU A 31 -7.36 6.44 -0.40
C GLU A 31 -7.61 6.11 -1.86
N SER A 32 -7.53 7.10 -2.75
CA SER A 32 -7.63 6.88 -4.20
C SER A 32 -6.51 5.98 -4.73
N ALA A 33 -5.26 6.19 -4.30
CA ALA A 33 -4.13 5.36 -4.70
C ALA A 33 -4.25 3.92 -4.19
N ILE A 34 -4.70 3.74 -2.94
CA ILE A 34 -4.94 2.43 -2.32
C ILE A 34 -6.01 1.67 -3.11
N LEU A 35 -7.18 2.28 -3.33
CA LEU A 35 -8.29 1.61 -4.02
C LEU A 35 -7.95 1.25 -5.47
N GLN A 36 -7.29 2.14 -6.20
CA GLN A 36 -6.84 1.85 -7.57
C GLN A 36 -5.80 0.72 -7.61
N THR A 37 -4.94 0.62 -6.60
CA THR A 37 -3.92 -0.43 -6.54
C THR A 37 -4.56 -1.77 -6.18
N ILE A 38 -5.49 -1.79 -5.23
CA ILE A 38 -6.29 -2.98 -4.91
C ILE A 38 -7.02 -3.49 -6.16
N ASP A 39 -7.70 -2.62 -6.90
CA ASP A 39 -8.40 -3.01 -8.13
C ASP A 39 -7.42 -3.58 -9.17
N ARG A 40 -6.30 -2.89 -9.42
CA ARG A 40 -5.27 -3.32 -10.38
C ARG A 40 -4.69 -4.70 -10.08
N HIS A 41 -4.52 -5.04 -8.81
CA HIS A 41 -3.94 -6.31 -8.40
C HIS A 41 -4.99 -7.40 -8.18
N GLY A 42 -6.28 -7.13 -8.41
CA GLY A 42 -7.34 -8.13 -8.25
C GLY A 42 -7.79 -8.35 -6.81
N GLY A 43 -7.70 -7.32 -5.97
CA GLY A 43 -8.11 -7.33 -4.57
C GLY A 43 -6.95 -7.38 -3.57
N GLU A 44 -7.29 -7.41 -2.28
CA GLU A 44 -6.33 -7.38 -1.16
C GLU A 44 -5.33 -8.55 -1.23
N ALA A 45 -5.82 -9.76 -1.51
CA ALA A 45 -4.97 -10.95 -1.67
C ALA A 45 -3.99 -10.81 -2.85
N GLY A 46 -4.41 -10.10 -3.91
CA GLY A 46 -3.56 -9.80 -5.05
C GLY A 46 -2.44 -8.82 -4.72
N CYS A 47 -2.72 -7.79 -3.91
CA CYS A 47 -1.68 -6.91 -3.37
C CYS A 47 -0.68 -7.70 -2.51
N ALA A 48 -1.17 -8.55 -1.60
CA ALA A 48 -0.30 -9.38 -0.76
C ALA A 48 0.60 -10.32 -1.61
N ALA A 49 0.04 -10.94 -2.65
CA ALA A 49 0.79 -11.80 -3.56
C ALA A 49 1.85 -11.02 -4.38
N ALA A 50 1.49 -9.85 -4.91
CA ALA A 50 2.42 -9.01 -5.64
C ALA A 50 3.56 -8.51 -4.77
N LEU A 51 3.27 -8.10 -3.53
CA LEU A 51 4.29 -7.68 -2.57
C LEU A 51 5.22 -8.84 -2.20
N ALA A 52 4.68 -10.04 -2.02
CA ALA A 52 5.48 -11.24 -1.73
C ALA A 52 6.41 -11.60 -2.89
N GLN A 53 5.95 -11.47 -4.14
CA GLN A 53 6.79 -11.66 -5.33
C GLN A 53 7.94 -10.65 -5.35
N GLU A 54 7.64 -9.36 -5.23
CA GLU A 54 8.63 -8.28 -5.20
C GLU A 54 9.62 -8.44 -4.03
N PHE A 55 9.16 -8.94 -2.88
CA PHE A 55 10.04 -9.20 -1.74
C PHE A 55 11.04 -10.33 -2.03
N GLY A 56 10.65 -11.34 -2.82
CA GLY A 56 11.54 -12.40 -3.26
C GLY A 56 12.62 -11.92 -4.24
N GLU A 57 12.30 -10.91 -5.06
CA GLU A 57 13.19 -10.37 -6.08
C GLU A 57 14.09 -9.25 -5.52
N HIS A 58 13.51 -8.34 -4.74
CA HIS A 58 14.12 -7.10 -4.26
C HIS A 58 13.72 -6.79 -2.80
N PRO A 59 14.15 -7.59 -1.81
CA PRO A 59 13.69 -7.49 -0.43
C PRO A 59 14.00 -6.13 0.21
N GLU A 60 15.16 -5.54 -0.06
CA GLU A 60 15.56 -4.24 0.47
C GLU A 60 14.65 -3.10 -0.01
N LEU A 61 14.29 -3.12 -1.30
CA LEU A 61 13.43 -2.11 -1.91
C LEU A 61 12.00 -2.19 -1.36
N VAL A 62 11.48 -3.41 -1.23
CA VAL A 62 10.14 -3.65 -0.66
C VAL A 62 10.10 -3.25 0.82
N CYS A 63 11.15 -3.56 1.60
CA CYS A 63 11.23 -3.14 3.00
C CYS A 63 11.18 -1.62 3.15
N GLU A 64 11.92 -0.88 2.32
CA GLU A 64 11.89 0.59 2.32
C GLU A 64 10.51 1.13 1.95
N ARG A 65 9.90 0.57 0.90
CA ARG A 65 8.54 0.93 0.48
C ARG A 65 7.49 0.65 1.56
N MET A 66 7.55 -0.51 2.20
CA MET A 66 6.61 -0.89 3.26
C MET A 66 6.77 -0.03 4.52
N ARG A 67 8.00 0.35 4.90
CA ARG A 67 8.22 1.28 6.02
C ARG A 67 7.60 2.64 5.73
N TRP A 68 7.82 3.17 4.53
CA TRP A 68 7.19 4.42 4.10
C TRP A 68 5.66 4.33 4.10
N ALA A 69 5.09 3.30 3.45
CA ALA A 69 3.65 3.12 3.36
C ALA A 69 2.99 2.97 4.73
N SER A 70 3.61 2.19 5.64
CA SER A 70 3.14 2.01 7.01
C SER A 70 3.17 3.32 7.81
N SER A 71 4.19 4.17 7.61
CA SER A 71 4.26 5.49 8.24
C SER A 71 3.14 6.41 7.74
N VAL A 72 2.87 6.43 6.43
CA VAL A 72 1.78 7.23 5.84
C VAL A 72 0.43 6.74 6.35
N VAL A 73 0.21 5.42 6.37
CA VAL A 73 -1.04 4.85 6.85
C VAL A 73 -1.26 5.13 8.33
N GLY A 74 -0.21 5.03 9.16
CA GLY A 74 -0.30 5.38 10.58
C GLY A 74 -0.63 6.86 10.79
N LEU A 75 -0.07 7.77 9.99
CA LEU A 75 -0.37 9.20 10.05
C LEU A 75 -1.81 9.51 9.61
N LEU A 76 -2.30 8.85 8.57
CA LEU A 76 -3.58 9.17 7.94
C LEU A 76 -4.75 8.39 8.51
N TYR A 77 -4.56 7.18 9.04
CA TYR A 77 -5.65 6.28 9.47
C TYR A 77 -5.52 5.78 10.92
N GLY A 78 -4.53 6.28 11.66
CA GLY A 78 -4.39 6.07 13.11
C GLY A 78 -5.25 7.01 13.95
#